data_AF-A0A2J7QRN4-F1
#
_entry.id   AF-A0A2J7QRN4-F1
#
_cell.length_a   1.000
_cell.length_b   1.000
_cell.length_c   1.000
_cell.angle_alpha   90.00
_cell.angle_beta   90.00
_cell.angle_gamma   90.00
#
_symmetry.space_group_name_H-M   'P 1'
#
loop_
_entity.id
_entity.type
_entity.pdbx_description
1 polymer ?
#
loop_
_entity_poly.entity_id
_entity_poly.type
_entity_poly.pdbx_seq_one_letter_code
_entity_poly.pdbx_strand_id
1 'polypeptide(L)'
;MLPDDMKVHKKHCDFKELVCASVIGPEGCLWACTRKDLTEHMFAEHRALISEDFKYDFVIRNYSEVTKFHATILMAVYSHLFLAKLEYDCVDGVFFGGVKFVSGAPDIGSTFRYEFEVGKETSNRTAHYKFMFSRQLHAISEEYKNHFASDHFWFSKALGNFFTDSKDTLTVTLVLKTVHSLAVKDVNAPEAYGFVPSQYCQRCVSQFNPTLLT
;
A
#
# COMPACT_ATOMS: atom_id res chain seq x y z
N MET A 1 -22.09 10.95 -20.72
CA MET A 1 -20.95 11.33 -19.86
C MET A 1 -20.12 12.25 -20.72
N LEU A 2 -19.73 13.45 -20.25
CA LEU A 2 -18.97 14.37 -21.10
C LEU A 2 -17.55 13.80 -21.34
N PRO A 3 -16.88 14.16 -22.45
CA PRO A 3 -15.56 13.61 -22.77
C PRO A 3 -14.49 13.84 -21.68
N ASP A 4 -14.55 14.96 -20.96
CA ASP A 4 -13.62 15.27 -19.88
C ASP A 4 -13.88 14.42 -18.62
N ASP A 5 -15.13 14.08 -18.34
CA ASP A 5 -15.53 13.17 -17.27
C ASP A 5 -15.10 11.72 -17.55
N MET A 6 -14.86 11.37 -18.82
CA MET A 6 -14.50 10.02 -19.23
C MET A 6 -13.10 9.61 -18.73
N LYS A 7 -12.15 10.56 -18.68
CA LYS A 7 -10.80 10.27 -18.16
C LYS A 7 -10.82 10.02 -16.65
N VAL A 8 -11.57 10.84 -15.92
CA VAL A 8 -11.76 10.69 -14.47
C VAL A 8 -12.51 9.39 -14.18
N HIS A 9 -13.60 9.15 -14.89
CA HIS A 9 -14.37 7.91 -14.79
C HIS A 9 -13.50 6.67 -15.03
N LYS A 10 -12.70 6.62 -16.11
CA LYS A 10 -11.81 5.47 -16.40
C LYS A 10 -10.79 5.20 -15.29
N LYS A 11 -10.36 6.21 -14.54
CA LYS A 11 -9.45 6.04 -13.38
C LYS A 11 -10.17 5.46 -12.16
N HIS A 12 -11.45 5.78 -11.97
CA HIS A 12 -12.20 5.42 -10.77
C HIS A 12 -13.26 4.35 -11.00
N CYS A 13 -13.47 3.89 -12.23
CA CYS A 13 -14.49 2.92 -12.60
C CYS A 13 -14.30 1.60 -11.84
N ASP A 14 -15.34 1.19 -11.11
CA ASP A 14 -15.32 -0.04 -10.32
C ASP A 14 -15.33 -1.30 -11.20
N PHE A 15 -15.81 -1.18 -12.44
CA PHE A 15 -15.82 -2.24 -13.46
C PHE A 15 -14.50 -2.35 -14.22
N LYS A 16 -13.52 -1.49 -13.94
CA LYS A 16 -12.20 -1.65 -14.53
C LYS A 16 -11.61 -2.98 -14.03
N GLU A 17 -11.18 -3.81 -14.97
CA GLU A 17 -10.45 -5.02 -14.65
C GLU A 17 -9.11 -4.66 -14.00
N LEU A 18 -8.88 -5.25 -12.83
CA LEU A 18 -7.68 -5.12 -12.04
C LEU A 18 -7.09 -6.50 -11.86
N VAL A 19 -5.80 -6.63 -12.16
CA VAL A 19 -5.02 -7.83 -11.83
C VAL A 19 -4.70 -7.80 -10.35
N CYS A 20 -4.76 -8.96 -9.72
CA CYS A 20 -4.45 -9.18 -8.33
C CYS A 20 -3.03 -8.69 -8.04
N ALA A 21 -2.92 -7.82 -7.03
CA ALA A 21 -1.65 -7.22 -6.66
C ALA A 21 -0.80 -8.10 -5.74
N SER A 22 -1.29 -9.31 -5.42
CA SER A 22 -0.54 -10.28 -4.62
C SER A 22 0.62 -10.84 -5.43
N VAL A 23 1.79 -10.87 -4.81
CA VAL A 23 3.04 -11.43 -5.37
C VAL A 23 3.38 -12.79 -4.74
N ILE A 24 2.38 -13.50 -4.18
CA ILE A 24 2.62 -14.86 -3.66
C ILE A 24 3.02 -15.77 -4.83
N GLY A 25 4.25 -16.29 -4.76
CA GLY A 25 4.82 -17.19 -5.76
C GLY A 25 5.66 -16.48 -6.84
N PRO A 26 6.46 -17.23 -7.61
CA PRO A 26 7.40 -16.68 -8.59
C PRO A 26 6.73 -15.91 -9.75
N GLU A 27 5.46 -16.19 -10.02
CA GLU A 27 4.66 -15.60 -11.11
C GLU A 27 3.69 -14.51 -10.59
N GLY A 28 3.57 -14.34 -9.27
CA GLY A 28 2.49 -13.57 -8.64
C GLY A 28 1.10 -14.17 -8.85
N CYS A 29 0.07 -13.49 -8.35
CA CYS A 29 -1.30 -13.90 -8.56
C CYS A 29 -1.83 -13.33 -9.89
N LEU A 30 -2.14 -14.20 -10.84
CA LEU A 30 -2.62 -13.83 -12.17
C LEU A 30 -4.14 -13.56 -12.22
N TRP A 31 -4.82 -13.57 -11.07
CA TRP A 31 -6.26 -13.40 -11.01
C TRP A 31 -6.66 -11.98 -11.41
N ALA A 32 -7.60 -11.81 -12.33
CA ALA A 32 -8.06 -10.50 -12.79
C ALA A 32 -9.57 -10.39 -12.60
N CYS A 33 -10.04 -9.24 -12.11
CA CYS A 33 -11.44 -9.07 -11.70
C CYS A 33 -11.80 -7.59 -11.52
N THR A 34 -13.05 -7.31 -11.13
CA THR A 34 -13.46 -5.94 -10.77
C THR A 34 -12.85 -5.52 -9.42
N ARG A 35 -12.85 -4.22 -9.13
CA ARG A 35 -12.32 -3.73 -7.83
C ARG A 35 -13.01 -4.37 -6.62
N LYS A 36 -14.31 -4.66 -6.73
CA LYS A 36 -15.09 -5.29 -5.67
C LYS A 36 -14.62 -6.72 -5.43
N ASP A 37 -14.58 -7.52 -6.50
CA ASP A 37 -14.24 -8.94 -6.42
C ASP A 37 -12.76 -9.16 -6.05
N LEU A 38 -11.89 -8.19 -6.39
CA LEU A 38 -10.49 -8.20 -6.00
C LEU A 38 -10.32 -8.25 -4.48
N THR A 39 -11.14 -7.49 -3.76
CA THR A 39 -11.11 -7.46 -2.30
C THR A 39 -11.47 -8.83 -1.73
N GLU A 40 -12.55 -9.44 -2.22
CA GLU A 40 -13.01 -10.76 -1.78
C GLU A 40 -11.96 -11.85 -2.05
N HIS A 41 -11.38 -11.85 -3.24
CA HIS A 41 -10.28 -12.76 -3.59
C HIS A 41 -9.05 -12.59 -2.71
N MET A 42 -8.65 -11.35 -2.41
CA MET A 42 -7.49 -11.10 -1.54
C MET A 42 -7.70 -11.64 -0.13
N PHE A 43 -8.90 -11.51 0.42
CA PHE A 43 -9.23 -12.09 1.73
C PHE A 43 -9.29 -13.61 1.72
N ALA A 44 -9.76 -14.22 0.63
CA ALA A 44 -9.87 -15.67 0.50
C ALA A 44 -8.50 -16.34 0.27
N GLU A 45 -7.71 -15.82 -0.66
CA GLU A 45 -6.53 -16.50 -1.20
C GLU A 45 -5.20 -15.98 -0.62
N HIS A 46 -5.17 -14.74 -0.12
CA HIS A 46 -3.92 -14.06 0.30
C HIS A 46 -3.91 -13.67 1.79
N ARG A 47 -4.71 -14.36 2.62
CA ARG A 47 -4.90 -14.07 4.05
C ARG A 47 -3.59 -14.01 4.87
N ALA A 48 -2.56 -14.73 4.46
CA ALA A 48 -1.24 -14.73 5.10
C ALA A 48 -0.51 -13.37 5.03
N LEU A 49 -0.97 -12.45 4.18
CA LEU A 49 -0.40 -11.10 4.00
C LEU A 49 -1.20 -10.01 4.73
N ILE A 50 -2.23 -10.38 5.51
CA ILE A 50 -3.09 -9.41 6.18
C ILE A 50 -2.55 -9.10 7.57
N SER A 51 -1.99 -7.89 7.71
CA SER A 51 -1.74 -7.29 9.02
C SER A 51 -2.99 -6.51 9.45
N GLU A 52 -3.52 -6.86 10.64
CA GLU A 52 -4.64 -6.14 11.29
C GLU A 52 -4.17 -4.86 12.02
N ASP A 53 -2.86 -4.64 12.07
CA ASP A 53 -2.26 -3.51 12.74
C ASP A 53 -2.10 -2.31 11.80
N PHE A 54 -2.19 -1.10 12.36
CA PHE A 54 -1.78 0.15 11.69
C PHE A 54 -0.27 0.21 11.43
N LYS A 55 0.46 -0.88 11.64
CA LYS A 55 1.91 -0.95 11.56
C LYS A 55 2.32 -2.27 10.92
N TYR A 56 3.32 -2.22 10.03
CA TYR A 56 3.96 -3.40 9.46
C TYR A 56 5.47 -3.21 9.41
N ASP A 57 6.23 -4.21 9.85
CA ASP A 57 7.69 -4.17 9.85
C ASP A 57 8.26 -4.96 8.67
N PHE A 58 8.86 -4.26 7.71
CA PHE A 58 9.66 -4.87 6.66
C PHE A 58 11.04 -5.21 7.23
N VAL A 59 11.28 -6.51 7.50
CA VAL A 59 12.54 -7.00 8.05
C VAL A 59 13.45 -7.50 6.93
N ILE A 60 14.57 -6.82 6.72
CA ILE A 60 15.57 -7.15 5.71
C ILE A 60 16.78 -7.76 6.43
N ARG A 61 16.97 -9.08 6.27
CA ARG A 61 18.11 -9.83 6.84
C ARG A 61 19.28 -9.84 5.86
N ASN A 62 20.50 -9.96 6.39
CA ASN A 62 21.76 -9.93 5.62
C ASN A 62 21.84 -8.67 4.74
N TYR A 63 21.50 -7.52 5.33
CA TYR A 63 21.31 -6.25 4.63
C TYR A 63 22.53 -5.84 3.80
N SER A 64 23.73 -6.05 4.33
CA SER A 64 24.99 -5.75 3.65
C SER A 64 25.11 -6.47 2.29
N GLU A 65 24.56 -7.68 2.18
CA GLU A 65 24.62 -8.53 0.99
C GLU A 65 23.42 -8.36 0.05
N VAL A 66 22.42 -7.53 0.40
CA VAL A 66 21.22 -7.35 -0.42
C VAL A 66 21.57 -6.84 -1.82
N THR A 67 21.26 -7.65 -2.83
CA THR A 67 21.35 -7.32 -4.26
C THR A 67 19.98 -7.17 -4.91
N LYS A 68 18.94 -7.77 -4.31
CA LYS A 68 17.54 -7.64 -4.70
C LYS A 68 16.67 -7.78 -3.46
N PHE A 69 15.69 -6.91 -3.31
CA PHE A 69 14.68 -7.02 -2.27
C PHE A 69 13.34 -6.57 -2.85
N HIS A 70 12.29 -7.34 -2.57
CA HIS A 70 10.93 -7.03 -2.95
C HIS A 70 10.00 -7.58 -1.89
N ALA A 71 9.21 -6.71 -1.28
CA ALA A 71 8.17 -7.07 -0.34
C ALA A 71 6.90 -6.29 -0.68
N THR A 72 5.80 -7.02 -0.81
CA THR A 72 4.46 -6.46 -0.97
C THR A 72 3.57 -7.10 0.08
N ILE A 73 2.85 -6.27 0.83
CA ILE A 73 1.96 -6.69 1.91
C ILE A 73 0.60 -6.00 1.71
N LEU A 74 -0.46 -6.68 2.11
CA LEU A 74 -1.82 -6.15 2.07
C LEU A 74 -2.30 -5.87 3.49
N MET A 75 -2.31 -4.62 3.92
CA MET A 75 -2.80 -4.28 5.25
C MET A 75 -4.34 -4.15 5.23
N ALA A 76 -5.02 -4.73 6.22
CA ALA A 76 -6.46 -4.55 6.39
C ALA A 76 -6.71 -3.67 7.62
N VAL A 77 -7.22 -2.46 7.39
CA VAL A 77 -7.42 -1.45 8.43
C VAL A 77 -8.81 -0.83 8.25
N TYR A 78 -9.62 -0.83 9.30
CA TYR A 78 -11.03 -0.37 9.26
C TYR A 78 -11.84 -0.95 8.09
N SER A 79 -11.72 -2.26 7.84
CA SER A 79 -12.38 -2.94 6.70
C SER A 79 -11.95 -2.42 5.32
N HIS A 80 -10.85 -1.67 5.24
CA HIS A 80 -10.23 -1.25 3.99
C HIS A 80 -8.87 -1.91 3.80
N LEU A 81 -8.53 -2.14 2.55
CA LEU A 81 -7.31 -2.74 2.10
C LEU A 81 -6.33 -1.70 1.58
N PHE A 82 -5.10 -1.83 2.03
CA PHE A 82 -3.97 -1.00 1.66
C PHE A 82 -2.84 -1.89 1.15
N LEU A 83 -2.42 -1.67 -0.09
CA LEU A 83 -1.29 -2.37 -0.67
C LEU A 83 -0.02 -1.59 -0.36
N ALA A 84 0.83 -2.14 0.50
CA ALA A 84 2.10 -1.55 0.87
C ALA A 84 3.25 -2.31 0.20
N LYS A 85 4.26 -1.56 -0.24
CA LYS A 85 5.40 -2.10 -0.99
C LYS A 85 6.70 -1.50 -0.49
N LEU A 86 7.74 -2.33 -0.43
CA LEU A 86 9.13 -1.94 -0.25
C LEU A 86 10.02 -2.75 -1.21
N GLU A 87 10.84 -2.06 -1.98
CA GLU A 87 11.73 -2.64 -3.00
C GLU A 87 13.14 -2.06 -2.90
N TYR A 88 14.12 -2.81 -3.39
CA TYR A 88 15.48 -2.34 -3.60
C TYR A 88 15.80 -2.30 -5.09
N ASP A 89 16.20 -1.13 -5.59
CA ASP A 89 16.83 -0.96 -6.90
C ASP A 89 18.35 -1.04 -6.75
N CYS A 90 18.96 -2.06 -7.35
CA CYS A 90 20.41 -2.23 -7.32
C CYS A 90 21.16 -1.31 -8.28
N VAL A 91 20.50 -0.78 -9.33
CA VAL A 91 21.11 0.14 -10.30
C VAL A 91 21.34 1.49 -9.62
N ASP A 92 20.30 1.99 -8.95
CA ASP A 92 20.35 3.27 -8.24
C ASP A 92 20.88 3.13 -6.80
N GLY A 93 20.94 1.91 -6.27
CA GLY A 93 21.41 1.62 -4.91
C GLY A 93 20.48 2.15 -3.81
N VAL A 94 19.17 2.16 -4.08
CA VAL A 94 18.16 2.75 -3.20
C VAL A 94 17.04 1.76 -2.86
N PHE A 95 16.54 1.87 -1.64
CA PHE A 95 15.26 1.32 -1.26
C PHE A 95 14.15 2.33 -1.52
N PHE A 96 13.00 1.87 -1.95
CA PHE A 96 11.84 2.71 -2.22
C PHE A 96 10.55 1.96 -1.98
N GLY A 97 9.46 2.70 -1.80
CA GLY A 97 8.20 2.08 -1.43
C GLY A 97 7.05 3.06 -1.32
N GLY A 98 5.90 2.53 -0.98
CA GLY A 98 4.69 3.32 -0.83
C GLY A 98 3.52 2.47 -0.42
N VAL A 99 2.40 3.15 -0.23
CA VAL A 99 1.13 2.52 0.12
C VAL A 99 0.04 3.04 -0.80
N LYS A 100 -0.75 2.14 -1.37
CA LYS A 100 -1.95 2.42 -2.17
C LYS A 100 -3.20 1.98 -1.43
N PHE A 101 -4.26 2.76 -1.57
CA PHE A 101 -5.60 2.35 -1.18
C PHE A 101 -6.23 1.52 -2.31
N VAL A 102 -6.68 0.30 -2.01
CA VAL A 102 -7.14 -0.64 -3.08
C VAL A 102 -8.59 -1.11 -2.95
N SER A 103 -9.28 -0.82 -1.85
CA SER A 103 -10.69 -1.21 -1.66
C SER A 103 -11.58 -0.01 -1.30
N GLY A 104 -12.78 0.09 -1.87
CA GLY A 104 -13.75 1.12 -1.50
C GLY A 104 -13.58 2.44 -2.27
N ALA A 105 -14.26 3.48 -1.79
CA ALA A 105 -14.36 4.75 -2.49
C ALA A 105 -13.07 5.60 -2.34
N PRO A 106 -12.55 6.24 -3.42
CA PRO A 106 -11.25 6.91 -3.40
C PRO A 106 -11.10 8.05 -2.38
N ASP A 107 -12.20 8.72 -2.04
CA ASP A 107 -12.29 9.76 -1.02
C ASP A 107 -11.94 9.22 0.37
N ILE A 108 -12.26 7.97 0.67
CA ILE A 108 -11.84 7.31 1.92
C ILE A 108 -10.32 7.24 1.99
N GLY A 109 -9.65 6.84 0.91
CA GLY A 109 -8.18 6.79 0.83
C GLY A 109 -7.51 8.16 1.09
N SER A 110 -8.20 9.26 0.79
CA SER A 110 -7.71 10.62 1.09
C SER A 110 -7.65 10.93 2.59
N THR A 111 -8.33 10.13 3.43
CA THR A 111 -8.30 10.27 4.88
C THR A 111 -7.15 9.53 5.55
N PHE A 112 -6.26 8.88 4.78
CA PHE A 112 -5.12 8.12 5.29
C PHE A 112 -3.78 8.65 4.80
N ARG A 113 -2.77 8.54 5.65
CA ARG A 113 -1.37 8.80 5.32
C ARG A 113 -0.54 7.60 5.74
N TYR A 114 0.58 7.41 5.07
CA TYR A 114 1.57 6.43 5.48
C TYR A 114 2.85 7.11 5.94
N GLU A 115 3.53 6.46 6.87
CA GLU A 115 4.85 6.82 7.33
C GLU A 115 5.78 5.63 7.22
N PHE A 116 6.94 5.82 6.60
CA PHE A 116 8.05 4.89 6.75
C PHE A 116 9.02 5.43 7.78
N GLU A 117 9.34 4.59 8.76
CA GLU A 117 10.33 4.83 9.80
C GLU A 117 11.46 3.83 9.64
N VAL A 118 12.69 4.35 9.61
CA VAL A 118 13.92 3.55 9.69
C VAL A 118 14.67 4.04 10.92
N GLY A 119 14.92 3.17 11.88
CA GLY A 119 15.52 3.59 13.14
C GLY A 119 16.38 2.52 13.78
N LYS A 120 17.28 2.98 14.64
CA LYS A 120 18.14 2.13 15.46
C LYS A 120 18.19 2.68 16.87
N GLU A 121 17.96 1.79 17.84
CA GLU A 121 18.22 2.07 19.25
C GLU A 121 19.72 1.89 19.51
N THR A 122 20.37 2.90 20.08
CA THR A 122 21.79 2.79 20.42
C THR A 122 21.99 1.89 21.63
N SER A 123 23.18 1.29 21.75
CA SER A 123 23.55 0.38 22.84
C SER A 123 23.43 0.98 24.24
N ASN A 124 23.44 2.31 24.37
CA ASN A 124 23.21 3.04 25.62
C ASN A 124 21.73 3.38 25.89
N ARG A 125 20.77 2.99 25.02
CA ARG A 125 19.32 3.27 25.11
C ARG A 125 18.94 4.74 25.34
N THR A 126 19.88 5.66 25.14
CA THR A 126 19.69 7.10 25.37
C THR A 126 19.55 7.90 24.09
N ALA A 127 19.95 7.34 22.94
CA ALA A 127 19.80 8.00 21.64
C ALA A 127 19.03 7.09 20.66
N HIS A 128 17.99 7.66 20.05
CA HIS A 128 17.25 7.02 18.98
C HIS A 128 17.49 7.82 17.71
N TYR A 129 18.23 7.24 16.77
CA TYR A 129 18.29 7.81 15.43
C TYR A 129 17.10 7.28 14.64
N LYS A 130 16.34 8.18 14.04
CA LYS A 130 15.20 7.85 13.20
C LYS A 130 15.24 8.68 11.93
N PHE A 131 15.12 8.00 10.81
CA PHE A 131 14.74 8.57 9.53
C PHE A 131 13.25 8.32 9.33
N MET A 132 12.49 9.37 9.09
CA MET A 132 11.05 9.28 8.91
C MET A 132 10.63 9.98 7.62
N PHE A 133 9.72 9.35 6.89
CA PHE A 133 9.07 9.90 5.72
C PHE A 133 7.56 9.78 5.87
N SER A 134 6.80 10.82 5.53
CA SER A 134 5.34 10.85 5.63
C SER A 134 4.73 11.35 4.35
N ARG A 135 3.71 10.65 3.84
CA ARG A 135 2.99 11.03 2.62
C ARG A 135 1.53 10.59 2.67
N GLN A 136 0.71 11.29 1.91
CA GLN A 136 -0.59 10.77 1.47
C GLN A 136 -0.42 9.45 0.71
N LEU A 137 -1.44 8.59 0.76
CA LEU A 137 -1.46 7.37 -0.05
C LEU A 137 -1.29 7.67 -1.55
N HIS A 138 -0.62 6.75 -2.23
CA HIS A 138 -0.49 6.74 -3.68
C HIS A 138 -1.85 6.52 -4.32
N ALA A 139 -2.09 7.18 -5.45
CA ALA A 139 -3.22 6.81 -6.30
C ALA A 139 -3.00 5.38 -6.85
N ILE A 140 -4.08 4.64 -7.12
CA ILE A 140 -3.97 3.28 -7.69
C ILE A 140 -3.13 3.28 -8.98
N SER A 141 -3.33 4.31 -9.82
CA SER A 141 -2.62 4.51 -11.09
C SER A 141 -1.20 5.05 -10.96
N GLU A 142 -0.77 5.44 -9.77
CA GLU A 142 0.55 6.01 -9.54
C GLU A 142 1.60 4.91 -9.44
N GLU A 143 2.78 5.13 -10.01
CA GLU A 143 3.88 4.19 -9.88
C GLU A 143 4.73 4.53 -8.64
N TYR A 144 5.16 3.51 -7.89
CA TYR A 144 6.08 3.72 -6.78
C TYR A 144 7.47 4.19 -7.24
N LYS A 145 7.82 3.90 -8.50
CA LYS A 145 9.15 4.08 -9.06
C LYS A 145 9.31 5.47 -9.67
N ASN A 146 9.37 6.49 -8.82
CA ASN A 146 9.83 7.83 -9.20
C ASN A 146 10.79 8.39 -8.14
N HIS A 147 11.94 7.73 -7.96
CA HIS A 147 12.88 7.95 -6.83
C HIS A 147 13.48 9.35 -6.75
N PHE A 148 13.36 10.16 -7.80
CA PHE A 148 13.84 11.55 -7.82
C PHE A 148 12.73 12.58 -7.60
N ALA A 149 11.47 12.14 -7.50
CA ALA A 149 10.41 13.00 -7.05
C ALA A 149 10.51 13.13 -5.52
N SER A 150 10.56 14.36 -5.02
CA SER A 150 10.71 14.67 -3.59
C SER A 150 9.53 14.19 -2.73
N ASP A 151 8.44 13.77 -3.36
CA ASP A 151 7.23 13.32 -2.69
C ASP A 151 7.13 11.79 -2.58
N HIS A 152 8.15 11.02 -2.98
CA HIS A 152 8.17 9.56 -2.87
C HIS A 152 9.12 9.09 -1.77
N PHE A 153 8.79 7.97 -1.12
CA PHE A 153 9.69 7.37 -0.15
C PHE A 153 10.86 6.71 -0.87
N TRP A 154 12.07 7.12 -0.50
CA TRP A 154 13.28 6.40 -0.85
C TRP A 154 14.37 6.67 0.18
N PHE A 155 15.35 5.77 0.27
CA PHE A 155 16.59 5.97 1.00
C PHE A 155 17.72 5.14 0.37
N SER A 156 18.96 5.60 0.48
CA SER A 156 20.10 4.87 -0.08
C SER A 156 20.50 3.66 0.78
N LYS A 157 21.06 2.62 0.15
CA LYS A 157 21.62 1.47 0.88
C LYS A 157 22.67 1.88 1.91
N ALA A 158 23.47 2.90 1.57
CA ALA A 158 24.46 3.48 2.47
C ALA A 158 23.82 4.09 3.74
N LEU A 159 22.70 4.80 3.61
CA LEU A 159 21.96 5.31 4.76
C LEU A 159 21.36 4.16 5.60
N GLY A 160 20.84 3.12 4.96
CA GLY A 160 20.33 1.94 5.67
C GLY A 160 21.39 1.21 6.49
N ASN A 161 22.63 1.12 6.00
CA ASN A 161 23.75 0.53 6.74
C ASN A 161 24.01 1.22 8.10
N PHE A 162 23.67 2.50 8.24
CA PHE A 162 23.79 3.19 9.53
C PHE A 162 22.78 2.64 10.56
N PHE A 163 21.61 2.21 10.08
CA PHE A 163 20.48 1.75 10.90
C PHE A 163 20.44 0.22 11.10
N THR A 164 21.35 -0.55 10.51
CA THR A 164 21.39 -2.01 10.72
C THR A 164 21.75 -2.36 12.15
N ASP A 165 21.17 -3.44 12.66
CA ASP A 165 21.50 -4.00 13.96
C ASP A 165 22.82 -4.80 13.93
N SER A 166 23.22 -5.37 15.07
CA SER A 166 24.43 -6.18 15.17
C SER A 166 24.37 -7.52 14.40
N LYS A 167 23.20 -7.89 13.87
CA LYS A 167 22.95 -9.11 13.10
C LYS A 167 22.76 -8.81 11.61
N ASP A 168 23.23 -7.64 11.16
CA ASP A 168 23.07 -7.18 9.77
C ASP A 168 21.60 -7.20 9.30
N THR A 169 20.69 -6.83 10.22
CA THR A 169 19.26 -6.73 9.94
C THR A 169 18.83 -5.27 9.95
N LEU A 170 18.15 -4.84 8.89
CA LEU A 170 17.46 -3.55 8.82
C LEU A 170 15.96 -3.77 8.98
N THR A 171 15.34 -2.98 9.86
CA THR A 171 13.88 -2.93 9.95
C THR A 171 13.38 -1.59 9.42
N VAL A 172 12.48 -1.66 8.44
CA VAL A 172 11.75 -0.51 7.93
C VAL A 172 10.30 -0.66 8.39
N THR A 173 9.88 0.19 9.32
CA THR A 173 8.53 0.18 9.86
C THR A 173 7.64 1.05 9.00
N LEU A 174 6.57 0.47 8.47
CA LEU A 174 5.45 1.20 7.89
C LEU A 174 4.40 1.44 8.96
N VAL A 175 3.90 2.67 9.06
CA VAL A 175 2.75 3.04 9.89
C VAL A 175 1.68 3.68 9.00
N LEU A 176 0.46 3.19 9.08
CA LEU A 176 -0.70 3.80 8.47
C LEU A 176 -1.40 4.68 9.52
N LYS A 177 -1.66 5.94 9.19
CA LYS A 177 -2.34 6.90 10.06
C LYS A 177 -3.59 7.44 9.39
N THR A 178 -4.64 7.67 10.16
CA THR A 178 -5.76 8.47 9.67
C THR A 178 -5.40 9.95 9.83
N VAL A 179 -5.83 10.79 8.88
CA VAL A 179 -5.67 12.24 8.95
C VAL A 179 -6.46 12.81 10.15
N HIS A 180 -7.51 12.10 10.62
CA HIS A 180 -8.27 12.43 11.81
C HIS A 180 -7.63 11.97 13.14
N SER A 181 -6.64 11.08 13.15
CA SER A 181 -5.95 10.70 14.41
C SER A 181 -5.02 11.78 14.95
N LEU A 182 -4.87 12.91 14.24
CA LEU A 182 -4.28 14.14 14.78
C LEU A 182 -5.28 14.99 15.58
N ALA A 183 -6.58 14.63 15.63
CA ALA A 183 -7.60 15.46 16.27
C ALA A 183 -8.57 14.76 17.25
N VAL A 184 -8.76 13.43 17.24
CA VAL A 184 -9.82 12.83 18.10
C VAL A 184 -9.40 11.49 18.69
N LYS A 185 -9.28 11.46 20.03
CA LYS A 185 -9.45 10.25 20.86
C LYS A 185 -10.94 9.89 20.84
N ASP A 186 -11.23 8.60 20.73
CA ASP A 186 -12.57 7.99 20.75
C ASP A 186 -13.42 8.16 19.49
N VAL A 187 -13.38 7.15 18.62
CA VAL A 187 -14.54 6.81 17.79
C VAL A 187 -14.68 5.28 17.78
N ASN A 188 -15.79 4.79 18.32
CA ASN A 188 -16.19 3.38 18.27
C ASN A 188 -16.30 2.93 16.81
N ALA A 189 -15.72 1.76 16.51
CA ALA A 189 -15.84 1.11 15.21
C ALA A 189 -17.32 0.84 14.92
N PRO A 190 -17.86 1.28 13.77
CA PRO A 190 -19.24 0.99 13.47
C PRO A 190 -19.37 -0.44 12.93
N GLU A 191 -20.33 -1.17 13.48
CA GLU A 191 -20.70 -2.51 13.05
C GLU A 191 -21.48 -2.42 11.72
N ALA A 192 -20.93 -3.07 10.69
CA ALA A 192 -21.50 -3.31 9.36
C ALA A 192 -21.74 -2.09 8.44
N TYR A 193 -21.03 -2.07 7.31
CA TYR A 193 -21.34 -1.19 6.17
C TYR A 193 -21.45 -1.97 4.87
N GLY A 194 -22.61 -1.84 4.22
CA GLY A 194 -22.85 -2.29 2.85
C GLY A 194 -22.31 -1.27 1.85
N PHE A 195 -21.71 -1.76 0.76
CA PHE A 195 -21.23 -0.94 -0.34
C PHE A 195 -22.41 -0.25 -1.05
N VAL A 196 -22.43 1.09 -1.02
CA VAL A 196 -23.32 1.88 -1.89
C VAL A 196 -22.56 2.14 -3.20
N PRO A 197 -23.12 1.82 -4.38
CA PRO A 197 -22.47 2.11 -5.65
C PRO A 197 -22.18 3.60 -5.79
N SER A 198 -21.00 3.98 -6.31
CA SER A 198 -20.72 5.38 -6.60
C SER A 198 -21.74 5.91 -7.63
N GLN A 199 -22.13 7.18 -7.51
CA GLN A 199 -23.10 7.80 -8.42
C GLN A 199 -22.62 7.76 -9.89
N TYR A 200 -21.31 7.62 -10.11
CA TYR A 200 -20.68 7.48 -11.43
C TYR A 200 -20.82 6.06 -12.03
N CYS A 201 -21.21 5.07 -11.22
CA CYS A 201 -21.23 3.65 -11.56
C CYS A 201 -22.58 3.20 -12.17
N GLN A 202 -23.67 3.93 -11.92
CA GLN A 202 -25.03 3.51 -12.32
C GLN A 202 -25.23 3.33 -13.83
N ARG A 203 -24.46 4.02 -14.69
CA ARG A 203 -24.56 3.88 -16.15
C ARG A 203 -23.77 2.72 -16.74
N CYS A 204 -22.78 2.19 -16.02
CA CYS A 204 -21.99 1.03 -16.46
C CYS A 204 -22.69 -0.29 -16.14
N VAL A 205 -23.53 -0.32 -15.08
CA VAL A 205 -24.37 -1.47 -14.72
C VAL A 205 -25.25 -1.92 -15.89
N SER A 206 -25.79 -0.98 -16.69
CA SER A 206 -26.65 -1.31 -17.84
C SER A 206 -25.91 -1.85 -19.08
N GLN A 207 -24.57 -1.79 -19.08
CA GLN A 207 -23.74 -2.23 -20.22
C GLN A 207 -22.86 -3.43 -19.86
N PHE A 208 -22.79 -3.82 -18.59
CA PHE A 208 -22.05 -4.98 -18.14
C PHE A 208 -22.82 -6.25 -18.51
N ASN A 209 -22.30 -7.00 -19.48
CA ASN A 209 -22.85 -8.30 -19.88
C ASN A 209 -21.97 -9.41 -19.29
N PRO A 210 -22.39 -10.08 -18.19
CA PRO A 210 -21.57 -11.07 -17.49
C PRO A 210 -21.28 -12.34 -18.32
N THR A 211 -21.98 -12.55 -19.44
CA THR A 211 -21.74 -13.69 -20.35
C THR A 211 -20.50 -13.54 -21.24
N LEU A 212 -19.79 -12.41 -21.18
CA LEU A 212 -18.51 -12.21 -21.88
C LEU A 212 -17.29 -12.62 -21.04
N LEU A 213 -17.49 -13.17 -19.83
CA LEU A 213 -16.43 -13.55 -18.88
C LEU A 213 -16.19 -15.07 -18.79
N THR A 214 -16.65 -15.85 -19.76
CA THR A 214 -16.36 -17.29 -19.89
C THR A 214 -15.42 -17.57 -21.04
#